data_AF-A0A7K0E183-F1
#
_entry.id   AF-A0A7K0E183-F1
#
_cell.length_a   1.000
_cell.length_b   1.000
_cell.length_c   1.000
_cell.angle_alpha   90.00
_cell.angle_beta   90.00
_cell.angle_gamma   90.00
#
_symmetry.space_group_name_H-M   'P 1'
#
loop_
_entity.id
_entity.type
_entity.pdbx_description
1 polymer ?
#
loop_
_entity_poly.entity_id
_entity_poly.type
_entity_poly.pdbx_seq_one_letter_code
_entity_poly.pdbx_strand_id
1 'polypeptide(L)' 'MYFPEGPFSGVCGVVREVDDLASRLRLDFGEGLVHREGGVLRQRWHSLTVGFDEVELA' A
#
# COMPACT_ATOMS: atom_id res chain seq x y z
N MET A 1 7.60 5.06 0.66
CA MET A 1 6.31 5.35 1.33
C MET A 1 5.90 4.11 2.11
N TYR A 2 5.64 4.28 3.40
CA TYR A 2 5.23 3.20 4.29
C TYR A 2 4.05 3.69 5.16
N PHE A 3 3.26 2.74 5.65
CA PHE A 3 2.21 3.02 6.61
C PHE A 3 2.83 3.00 8.02
N PRO A 4 2.76 4.09 8.80
CA PRO A 4 3.38 4.13 10.13
C PRO A 4 2.63 3.27 11.14
N GLU A 5 1.29 3.25 11.09
CA GLU A 5 0.43 2.52 12.02
C GLU A 5 -0.72 1.78 11.30
N GLY A 6 -1.37 0.84 11.99
CA GLY A 6 -2.52 0.09 11.47
C GLY A 6 -2.18 -1.28 10.84
N PRO A 7 -3.17 -1.98 10.26
CA PRO A 7 -3.03 -3.37 9.82
C PRO A 7 -2.05 -3.57 8.65
N PHE A 8 -1.60 -2.48 8.01
CA PHE A 8 -0.68 -2.49 6.88
C PHE A 8 0.68 -1.85 7.21
N SER A 9 0.99 -1.67 8.51
CA SER A 9 2.27 -1.10 8.95
C SER A 9 3.46 -1.91 8.41
N GLY A 10 4.48 -1.21 7.91
CA GLY A 10 5.69 -1.82 7.34
C GLY A 10 5.55 -2.40 5.92
N VAL A 11 4.41 -2.21 5.25
CA VAL A 11 4.23 -2.59 3.83
C VAL A 11 4.70 -1.47 2.91
N CYS A 12 5.47 -1.82 1.87
CA CYS A 12 5.83 -0.89 0.79
C CYS A 12 4.67 -0.70 -0.18
N GLY A 13 4.18 0.53 -0.31
CA GLY A 13 3.20 0.94 -1.31
C GLY A 13 3.85 1.64 -2.51
N VAL A 14 3.17 1.56 -3.66
CA VAL A 14 3.48 2.31 -4.87
C VAL A 14 2.41 3.38 -5.07
N VAL A 15 2.83 4.64 -5.17
CA VAL A 15 1.93 5.74 -5.54
C VAL A 15 1.56 5.60 -7.00
N ARG A 16 0.25 5.51 -7.28
CA ARG A 16 -0.29 5.43 -8.63
C ARG A 16 -0.76 6.77 -9.13
N GLU A 17 -1.42 7.55 -8.28
CA GLU A 17 -1.96 8.86 -8.60
C GLU A 17 -1.82 9.80 -7.41
N VAL A 18 -1.63 11.08 -7.73
CA VAL A 18 -1.58 12.19 -6.79
C VAL A 18 -2.69 13.15 -7.18
N ASP A 19 -3.63 13.39 -6.27
CA ASP A 19 -4.65 14.43 -6.38
C ASP A 19 -4.33 15.50 -5.35
N ASP A 20 -3.64 16.55 -5.79
CA ASP A 20 -3.21 17.68 -4.96
C ASP A 20 -4.38 18.56 -4.54
N LEU A 21 -5.37 18.73 -5.43
CA LEU A 21 -6.59 19.49 -5.15
C LEU A 21 -7.40 18.88 -4.00
N ALA A 22 -7.52 17.55 -3.98
CA ALA A 22 -8.21 16.83 -2.90
C ALA A 22 -7.29 16.42 -1.74
N SER A 23 -5.97 16.67 -1.85
CA SER A 23 -4.96 16.21 -0.89
C SER A 23 -5.00 14.71 -0.62
N ARG A 24 -5.09 13.91 -1.71
CA ARG A 24 -5.23 12.45 -1.67
C ARG A 24 -4.24 11.72 -2.57
N LEU A 25 -3.88 10.51 -2.18
CA LEU A 25 -3.03 9.60 -2.93
C LEU A 25 -3.77 8.31 -3.22
N ARG A 26 -3.65 7.79 -4.44
CA ARG A 26 -4.02 6.40 -4.74
C ARG A 26 -2.79 5.53 -4.68
N LEU A 27 -2.85 4.50 -3.83
CA LEU A 27 -1.73 3.61 -3.52
C LEU A 27 -2.09 2.19 -3.89
N ASP A 28 -1.13 1.47 -4.47
CA ASP A 28 -1.19 0.02 -4.57
C ASP A 28 -0.14 -0.59 -3.65
N PHE A 29 -0.51 -1.60 -2.89
CA PHE A 29 0.43 -2.33 -2.03
C PHE A 29 0.15 -3.83 -2.06
N GLY A 30 1.20 -4.62 -1.83
CA GLY A 30 1.11 -6.06 -1.72
C GLY A 30 1.18 -6.51 -0.27
N GLU A 31 0.20 -7.28 0.21
CA GLU A 31 0.42 -8.12 1.38
C GLU A 31 1.48 -9.16 0.96
N GLY A 32 2.67 -9.12 1.58
CA GLY A 32 3.79 -10.02 1.26
C GLY A 32 3.37 -11.50 1.21
N LEU A 33 4.11 -12.33 0.47
CA LEU A 33 3.84 -13.75 0.15
C LEU A 33 2.81 -14.45 1.06
N VAL A 34 1.52 -14.34 0.72
CA VAL A 34 0.42 -14.76 1.63
C VAL A 34 0.18 -16.27 1.56
N HIS A 35 0.68 -16.98 0.54
CA HIS A 35 0.40 -18.41 0.42
C HIS A 35 1.40 -19.18 -0.45
N ARG A 36 1.78 -20.38 0.01
CA ARG A 36 2.56 -21.38 -0.75
C ARG A 36 1.68 -22.62 -0.96
N GLU A 37 0.64 -22.50 -1.79
CA GLU A 37 -0.08 -23.69 -2.31
C GLU A 37 0.56 -24.12 -3.62
N GLY A 38 1.02 -25.37 -3.70
CA GLY A 38 1.54 -25.94 -4.95
C GLY A 38 2.79 -25.25 -5.54
N GLY A 39 3.50 -24.42 -4.77
CA GLY A 39 4.71 -23.72 -5.22
C GLY A 39 4.49 -22.40 -5.97
N VAL A 40 3.25 -21.93 -6.10
CA VAL A 40 2.97 -20.62 -6.72
C VAL A 40 2.98 -19.54 -5.65
N LEU A 41 3.92 -18.61 -5.75
CA LEU A 41 3.95 -17.40 -4.94
C LEU A 41 2.87 -16.43 -5.45
N ARG A 42 1.75 -16.32 -4.73
CA ARG A 42 0.73 -15.30 -5.00
C ARG A 42 0.84 -14.19 -3.96
N GLN A 43 1.24 -13.00 -4.42
CA GLN A 43 1.04 -11.78 -3.65
C GLN A 43 -0.39 -11.30 -3.83
N ARG A 44 -1.02 -10.91 -2.72
CA ARG A 44 -2.33 -10.27 -2.74
C ARG A 44 -2.11 -8.78 -2.88
N TRP A 45 -2.61 -8.21 -3.96
CA TRP A 45 -2.52 -6.77 -4.24
C TRP A 45 -3.78 -6.07 -3.77
N HIS A 46 -3.59 -4.89 -3.19
CA HIS A 46 -4.63 -4.02 -2.68
C HIS A 46 -4.45 -2.63 -3.28
N SER A 47 -5.56 -1.93 -3.48
CA SER A 47 -5.57 -0.53 -3.88
C SER A 47 -6.36 0.27 -2.85
N LEU A 48 -5.83 1.41 -2.43
CA LEU A 48 -6.38 2.27 -1.39
C LEU A 48 -6.20 3.74 -1.77
N THR A 49 -7.19 4.57 -1.44
CA THR A 49 -7.05 6.03 -1.49
C THR A 49 -6.91 6.56 -0.08
N VAL A 50 -5.87 7.33 0.19
CA VAL A 50 -5.55 7.90 1.52
C VAL A 50 -5.37 9.40 1.45
N GLY A 51 -5.56 10.09 2.57
CA GLY A 51 -5.10 11.47 2.76
C GLY A 51 -3.56 11.58 2.83
N PHE A 52 -3.02 12.77 2.58
CA PHE A 52 -1.57 13.02 2.70
C PHE A 52 -1.04 12.86 4.13
N ASP A 53 -1.88 13.07 5.13
CA ASP A 53 -1.58 12.98 6.55
C ASP A 53 -1.56 11.54 7.09
N GLU A 54 -2.07 10.58 6.32
CA GLU A 54 -2.17 9.17 6.74
C GLU A 54 -0.87 8.38 6.47
N VAL A 55 0.13 9.00 5.84
CA VAL A 55 1.28 8.31 5.24
C VAL A 55 2.56 9.13 5.27
N GLU A 56 3.70 8.45 5.41
CA GLU A 56 5.02 9.10 5.53
C GLU A 56 5.99 8.66 4.42
N LEU A 57 6.92 9.58 4.10
CA LEU A 57 8.09 9.31 3.28
C LEU A 57 9.22 8.82 4.20
N ALA A 58 9.74 7.62 3.92
CA ALA A 58 10.92 7.04 4.56
C ALA A 58 12.18 7.32 3.73
#